data_AF-A0AAJ1BS49-F1
#
_entry.id   AF-A0AAJ1BS49-F1
#
_cell.length_a   1.000
_cell.length_b   1.000
_cell.length_c   1.000
_cell.angle_alpha   90.00
_cell.angle_beta   90.00
_cell.angle_gamma   90.00
#
_symmetry.space_group_name_H-M   'P 1'
#
loop_
_entity.id
_entity.type
_entity.pdbx_description
1 polymer ?
#
loop_
_entity_poly.entity_id
_entity_poly.type
_entity_poly.pdbx_seq_one_letter_code
_entity_poly.pdbx_strand_id
1 'polypeptide(L)'
;MAKARSVRPALMILAVYFLSTWVGAAAVQAQGPVPDITLSCQQPQPIEVYPGATRITIIDCSLENPTIHQEKVNVQIQSGALAAAGPASMTVGAQS
;
A
#
# COMPACT_ATOMS: atom_id res chain seq x y z
N MET A 1 -25.06 57.13 19.70
CA MET A 1 -25.96 56.02 20.07
C MET A 1 -25.36 54.72 19.54
N ALA A 2 -24.73 53.91 20.40
CA ALA A 2 -24.17 52.62 19.99
C ALA A 2 -25.31 51.60 19.82
N LYS A 3 -25.53 51.16 18.59
CA LYS A 3 -26.56 50.17 18.26
C LYS A 3 -26.07 48.83 18.82
N ALA A 4 -26.60 48.41 19.97
CA ALA A 4 -26.31 47.10 20.56
C ALA A 4 -26.73 46.03 19.54
N ARG A 5 -25.75 45.49 18.81
CA ARG A 5 -25.98 44.45 17.81
C ARG A 5 -26.43 43.21 18.57
N SER A 6 -27.66 42.78 18.34
CA SER A 6 -28.24 41.58 18.96
C SER A 6 -27.29 40.41 18.76
N VAL A 7 -26.73 39.90 19.86
CA VAL A 7 -25.78 38.78 19.89
C VAL A 7 -26.50 37.44 19.71
N ARG A 8 -27.82 37.42 19.90
CA ARG A 8 -28.70 36.25 19.81
C ARG A 8 -28.63 35.53 18.45
N PRO A 9 -28.74 36.20 17.28
CA PRO A 9 -28.59 35.54 15.99
C PRO A 9 -27.17 35.03 15.74
N ALA A 10 -26.13 35.74 16.22
CA ALA A 10 -24.74 35.30 16.06
C ALA A 10 -24.45 34.03 16.89
N LEU A 11 -24.98 33.96 18.11
CA LEU A 11 -24.88 32.78 18.98
C LEU A 11 -25.61 31.57 18.38
N MET A 12 -26.80 31.79 17.79
CA MET A 12 -27.56 30.72 17.12
C MET A 12 -26.81 30.16 15.90
N ILE A 13 -26.21 31.02 15.07
CA ILE A 13 -25.42 30.59 13.92
C ILE A 13 -24.19 29.79 14.38
N LEU A 14 -23.49 30.24 15.42
CA LEU A 14 -22.34 29.51 15.97
C LEU A 14 -22.76 28.13 16.51
N ALA A 15 -23.88 28.04 17.23
CA ALA A 15 -24.39 26.78 17.76
C ALA A 15 -24.74 25.79 16.63
N VAL A 16 -25.42 26.24 15.58
CA VAL A 16 -25.74 25.40 14.41
C VAL A 16 -24.45 24.92 13.71
N TYR A 17 -23.42 25.76 13.64
CA TYR A 17 -22.12 25.40 13.06
C TYR A 17 -21.37 24.33 13.87
N PHE A 18 -21.46 24.38 15.20
CA PHE A 18 -20.89 23.34 16.06
C PHE A 18 -21.67 22.02 15.97
N LEU A 19 -22.99 22.07 15.89
CA LEU A 19 -23.81 20.86 15.72
C LEU A 19 -23.60 20.21 14.34
N SER A 20 -23.40 20.98 13.27
CA SER A 20 -23.22 20.44 11.92
C SER A 20 -21.87 19.74 11.73
N THR A 21 -20.81 20.20 12.42
CA THR A 21 -19.48 19.57 12.35
C THR A 21 -19.40 18.23 13.08
N TRP A 22 -20.28 17.99 14.06
CA TRP A 22 -20.38 16.70 14.75
C TRP A 22 -20.97 15.57 13.89
N VAL A 23 -21.78 15.89 12.88
CA VAL A 23 -22.39 14.89 11.98
C VAL A 23 -21.43 14.44 10.87
N GLY A 24 -20.37 15.21 10.61
CA GLY A 24 -19.42 14.94 9.50
C GLY A 24 -18.22 14.04 9.84
N ALA A 25 -18.02 13.69 11.12
CA ALA A 25 -16.91 12.82 11.53
C ALA A 25 -17.33 11.34 11.47
N ALA A 26 -17.78 10.86 10.31
CA ALA A 26 -17.68 9.43 10.05
C ALA A 26 -16.18 9.13 10.04
N ALA A 27 -15.70 8.42 11.06
CA ALA A 27 -14.34 7.90 11.05
C ALA A 27 -14.23 6.98 9.83
N VAL A 28 -13.67 7.51 8.74
CA VAL A 28 -13.21 6.68 7.64
C VAL A 28 -12.05 5.90 8.23
N GLN A 29 -12.31 4.66 8.63
CA GLN A 29 -11.27 3.73 9.04
C GLN A 29 -10.45 3.38 7.79
N ALA A 30 -9.54 4.28 7.43
CA ALA A 30 -8.48 4.02 6.45
C ALA A 30 -7.36 3.13 7.04
N GLN A 31 -7.59 2.53 8.21
CA GLN A 31 -6.63 1.77 9.02
C GLN A 31 -6.94 0.27 9.06
N GLY A 32 -7.75 -0.26 8.14
CA GLY A 32 -7.63 -1.69 7.84
C GLY A 32 -6.17 -1.96 7.45
N PRO A 33 -5.55 -3.08 7.88
CA PRO A 33 -4.21 -3.42 7.42
C PRO A 33 -4.25 -3.36 5.90
N VAL A 34 -3.54 -2.39 5.31
CA VAL A 34 -3.23 -2.50 3.89
C VAL A 34 -2.48 -3.81 3.80
N PRO A 35 -2.89 -4.76 2.93
CA PRO A 35 -2.15 -5.98 2.71
C PRO A 35 -0.73 -5.58 2.26
N ASP A 36 0.19 -5.53 3.22
CA ASP A 36 1.56 -5.06 3.01
C ASP A 36 2.41 -6.28 2.71
N ILE A 37 2.27 -6.80 1.50
CA ILE A 37 3.09 -7.91 1.05
C ILE A 37 4.54 -7.44 0.91
N THR A 38 5.46 -8.11 1.59
CA THR A 38 6.88 -7.75 1.54
C THR A 38 7.59 -8.68 0.58
N LEU A 39 8.19 -8.10 -0.47
CA LEU A 39 9.02 -8.81 -1.45
C LEU A 39 10.48 -8.42 -1.23
N SER A 40 11.31 -9.38 -0.85
CA SER A 40 12.75 -9.20 -0.70
C SER A 40 13.49 -10.08 -1.70
N CYS A 41 14.39 -9.51 -2.49
CA CYS A 41 15.17 -10.22 -3.49
C CYS A 41 16.66 -10.13 -3.17
N GLN A 42 17.39 -11.23 -3.37
CA GLN A 42 18.85 -11.19 -3.32
C GLN A 42 19.43 -10.42 -4.51
N GLN A 43 20.60 -9.81 -4.28
CA GLN A 43 21.36 -9.18 -5.35
C GLN A 43 21.75 -10.24 -6.41
N PRO A 44 21.46 -10.01 -7.70
CA PRO A 44 21.84 -10.95 -8.75
C PRO A 44 23.36 -11.15 -8.78
N GLN A 45 23.79 -12.39 -8.96
CA GLN A 45 25.18 -12.67 -9.25
C GLN A 45 25.53 -12.17 -10.67
N PRO A 46 26.77 -11.71 -10.90
CA PRO A 46 27.23 -11.32 -12.23
C PRO A 46 27.05 -12.45 -13.23
N ILE A 47 26.55 -12.12 -14.42
CA ILE A 47 26.37 -13.10 -15.50
C ILE A 47 27.74 -13.44 -16.09
N GLU A 48 28.07 -14.74 -16.09
CA GLU A 48 29.29 -15.23 -16.73
C GLU A 48 29.19 -15.17 -18.26
N VAL A 49 30.21 -14.59 -18.91
CA VAL A 49 30.19 -14.29 -20.36
C VAL A 49 31.30 -14.98 -21.16
N TYR A 50 31.95 -16.00 -20.61
CA TYR A 50 32.99 -16.75 -21.35
C TYR A 50 32.39 -17.71 -22.40
N PRO A 51 33.19 -18.14 -23.40
CA PRO A 51 32.75 -19.12 -24.40
C PRO A 51 32.36 -20.45 -23.73
N GLY A 52 31.09 -20.87 -23.88
CA GLY A 52 30.55 -22.08 -23.25
C GLY A 52 29.75 -21.83 -21.96
N ALA A 53 29.73 -20.60 -21.43
CA ALA A 53 28.87 -20.24 -20.30
C ALA A 53 27.38 -20.25 -20.69
N THR A 54 26.52 -20.52 -19.72
CA THR A 54 25.05 -20.52 -19.89
C THR A 54 24.46 -19.13 -20.05
N ARG A 55 25.17 -18.05 -19.66
CA ARG A 55 24.75 -16.64 -19.79
C ARG A 55 23.40 -16.34 -19.13
N ILE A 56 23.11 -17.03 -18.03
CA ILE A 56 21.91 -16.84 -17.22
C ILE A 56 22.32 -16.51 -15.78
N THR A 57 21.42 -15.85 -15.06
CA THR A 57 21.52 -15.64 -13.62
C THR A 57 20.16 -15.94 -12.99
N ILE A 58 20.17 -16.38 -11.74
CA ILE A 58 18.96 -16.68 -10.98
C ILE A 58 18.85 -15.63 -9.88
N ILE A 59 17.65 -15.06 -9.74
CA ILE A 59 17.33 -14.12 -8.67
C ILE A 59 16.35 -14.83 -7.76
N ASP A 60 16.80 -15.13 -6.55
CA ASP A 60 15.93 -15.65 -5.51
C ASP A 60 15.24 -14.48 -4.81
N CYS A 61 13.93 -14.62 -4.61
CA CYS A 61 13.12 -13.66 -3.88
C CYS A 61 12.21 -14.38 -2.88
N SER A 62 12.09 -13.83 -1.68
CA SER A 62 11.12 -14.25 -0.67
C SER A 62 9.94 -13.30 -0.65
N LEU A 63 8.73 -13.86 -0.67
CA LEU A 63 7.48 -13.12 -0.53
C LEU A 63 6.84 -13.52 0.80
N GLU A 64 6.65 -12.53 1.68
CA GLU A 64 6.05 -12.74 3.00
C GLU A 64 4.73 -11.95 3.10
N ASN A 65 3.72 -12.60 3.68
CA ASN A 65 2.41 -12.03 3.85
C ASN A 65 2.16 -11.78 5.35
N PRO A 66 2.21 -10.50 5.81
CA PRO A 66 2.03 -10.18 7.21
C PRO A 66 0.59 -10.38 7.73
N THR A 67 -0.35 -10.78 6.87
CA THR A 67 -1.76 -10.87 7.24
C THR A 67 -2.16 -12.28 7.68
N ILE A 68 -3.23 -12.34 8.46
CA ILE A 68 -3.86 -13.58 8.93
C ILE A 68 -4.73 -14.25 7.84
N HIS A 69 -4.76 -13.68 6.63
CA HIS A 69 -5.57 -14.14 5.52
C HIS A 69 -4.67 -14.58 4.37
N GLN A 70 -5.18 -15.45 3.50
CA GLN A 70 -4.47 -15.80 2.28
C GLN A 70 -4.62 -14.66 1.27
N GLU A 71 -3.51 -14.32 0.62
CA GLU A 71 -3.48 -13.23 -0.34
C GLU A 71 -2.96 -13.70 -1.68
N LYS A 72 -3.59 -13.20 -2.75
CA LYS A 72 -3.13 -13.42 -4.12
C LYS A 72 -2.34 -12.20 -4.59
N VAL A 73 -1.06 -12.42 -4.84
CA VAL A 73 -0.12 -11.39 -5.28
C VAL A 73 0.12 -11.54 -6.77
N ASN A 74 0.02 -10.44 -7.50
CA ASN A 74 0.43 -10.35 -8.91
C ASN A 74 1.88 -9.85 -8.96
N VAL A 75 2.75 -10.59 -9.64
CA VAL A 75 4.18 -10.31 -9.71
C VAL A 75 4.53 -9.89 -11.12
N GLN A 76 5.14 -8.71 -11.25
CA GLN A 76 5.61 -8.16 -12.52
C GLN A 76 7.14 -8.13 -12.53
N ILE A 77 7.72 -8.74 -13.55
CA ILE A 77 9.17 -8.83 -13.71
C ILE A 77 9.61 -7.78 -14.73
N GLN A 78 10.58 -6.95 -14.36
CA GLN A 78 11.15 -5.92 -15.23
C GLN A 78 12.63 -6.24 -15.47
N SER A 79 12.98 -6.66 -16.69
CA SER A 79 14.32 -7.17 -17.02
C SER A 79 15.07 -6.36 -18.09
N GLY A 80 14.52 -5.22 -18.52
CA GLY A 80 15.16 -4.34 -19.50
C GLY A 80 15.50 -5.06 -20.81
N ALA A 81 16.79 -5.15 -21.13
CA ALA A 81 17.30 -5.78 -22.35
C ALA A 81 17.47 -7.31 -22.27
N LEU A 82 17.24 -7.91 -21.09
CA LEU A 82 17.38 -9.35 -20.87
C LEU A 82 16.02 -10.05 -20.91
N ALA A 83 16.00 -11.29 -21.40
CA ALA A 83 14.83 -12.15 -21.23
C ALA A 83 14.73 -12.57 -19.77
N ALA A 84 13.53 -12.48 -19.18
CA ALA A 84 13.26 -12.96 -17.84
C ALA A 84 12.01 -13.83 -17.81
N ALA A 85 11.99 -14.77 -16.87
CA ALA A 85 10.88 -15.68 -16.64
C ALA A 85 10.68 -15.85 -15.14
N GLY A 86 9.43 -15.98 -14.73
CA GLY A 86 9.05 -16.21 -13.35
C GLY A 86 7.53 -16.25 -13.19
N PRO A 87 7.03 -16.40 -11.95
CA PRO A 87 5.61 -16.52 -11.68
C PRO A 87 4.88 -15.20 -11.96
N ALA A 88 3.78 -15.25 -12.71
CA ALA A 88 2.93 -14.09 -12.96
C ALA A 88 2.03 -13.75 -11.76
N SER A 89 1.66 -14.76 -10.97
CA SER A 89 0.94 -14.57 -9.71
C SER A 89 1.20 -15.74 -8.78
N MET A 90 1.19 -15.48 -7.49
CA MET A 90 1.26 -16.52 -6.46
C MET A 90 0.29 -16.23 -5.33
N THR A 91 -0.19 -17.29 -4.70
CA THR A 91 -1.00 -17.20 -3.49
C THR A 91 -0.10 -17.50 -2.30
N VAL A 92 -0.02 -16.57 -1.36
CA VAL A 92 0.76 -16.72 -0.14
C VAL A 92 -0.19 -17.06 0.99
N GLY A 93 0.21 -18.05 1.80
CA GLY A 93 -0.52 -18.43 3.00
C GLY A 93 -0.60 -17.29 4.00
N ALA A 94 -1.53 -17.39 4.94
CA ALA A 94 -1.45 -16.59 6.16
C ALA A 94 -0.21 -17.05 6.94
N GLN A 95 0.54 -16.10 7.48
CA GLN A 95 1.56 -16.42 8.46
C GLN A 95 0.88 -16.89 9.76
N SER A 96 1.31 -18.04 10.27
CA SER A 96 0.78 -18.67 11.48
C SER A 96 1.36 -18.05 12.75
#